data_AF-A0AAT9W1J4-F1
#
_entry.id   AF-A0AAT9W1J4-F1
#
_cell.length_a   1.000
_cell.length_b   1.000
_cell.length_c   1.000
_cell.angle_alpha   90.00
_cell.angle_beta   90.00
_cell.angle_gamma   90.00
#
_symmetry.space_group_name_H-M   'P 1'
#
loop_
_entity.id
_entity.type
_entity.pdbx_description
1 polymer ?
#
loop_
_entity_poly.entity_id
_entity_poly.type
_entity_poly.pdbx_seq_one_letter_code
_entity_poly.pdbx_strand_id
1 'polypeptide(L)'
;MKMRIVIAGSLLVLSALASAETTTYQYPQANPLPEDSTTNLLRDPALLNGFDVNMSAQRFADAWFSKTNERERIKADMYLLGVLDTTEGTIWCGYNRLLPSSIHENLYSYFENLGTEKGKQRASKTITDAMSELMPCKKENKK
;
A
#
# COMPACT_ATOMS: atom_id res chain seq x y z
N MET A 1 -6.82 -58.33 -18.21
CA MET A 1 -5.51 -57.63 -18.10
C MET A 1 -5.41 -56.38 -18.96
N LYS A 2 -5.85 -56.40 -20.23
CA LYS A 2 -5.77 -55.25 -21.16
C LYS A 2 -6.54 -53.98 -20.71
N MET A 3 -7.68 -54.11 -20.05
CA MET A 3 -8.52 -52.95 -19.67
C MET A 3 -7.92 -52.10 -18.53
N ARG A 4 -7.17 -52.70 -17.61
CA ARG A 4 -6.48 -51.96 -16.53
C ARG A 4 -5.29 -51.15 -17.04
N ILE A 5 -4.63 -51.61 -18.10
CA ILE A 5 -3.51 -50.93 -18.75
C ILE A 5 -3.99 -49.68 -19.49
N VAL A 6 -5.15 -49.75 -20.14
CA VAL A 6 -5.75 -48.60 -20.83
C VAL A 6 -6.15 -47.50 -19.84
N ILE A 7 -6.74 -47.87 -18.70
CA ILE A 7 -7.16 -46.91 -17.66
C ILE A 7 -5.94 -46.23 -17.02
N ALA A 8 -4.88 -46.99 -16.72
CA ALA A 8 -3.64 -46.43 -16.18
C ALA A 8 -2.94 -45.49 -17.18
N GLY A 9 -2.95 -45.83 -18.47
CA GLY A 9 -2.43 -44.98 -19.54
C GLY A 9 -3.19 -43.67 -19.68
N SER A 10 -4.53 -43.69 -19.62
CA SER A 10 -5.35 -42.48 -19.70
C SER A 10 -5.17 -41.54 -18.49
N LEU A 11 -4.94 -42.10 -17.29
CA LEU A 11 -4.71 -41.30 -16.07
C LEU A 11 -3.35 -40.59 -16.08
N LEU A 12 -2.31 -41.20 -16.66
CA LEU A 12 -0.99 -40.58 -16.81
C LEU A 12 -0.97 -39.44 -17.84
N VAL A 13 -1.78 -39.54 -18.89
CA VAL A 13 -1.89 -38.48 -19.92
C VAL A 13 -2.68 -37.28 -19.41
N LEU A 14 -3.70 -37.47 -18.56
CA LEU A 14 -4.43 -36.35 -17.95
C LEU A 14 -3.57 -35.57 -16.92
N SER A 15 -2.63 -36.22 -16.22
CA SER A 15 -1.73 -35.52 -15.29
C SER A 15 -0.70 -34.61 -15.97
N ALA A 16 -0.39 -34.82 -17.26
CA ALA A 16 0.56 -33.99 -17.99
C ALA A 16 -0.06 -32.68 -18.53
N LEU A 17 -1.39 -32.59 -18.58
CA LEU A 17 -2.14 -31.39 -19.00
C LEU A 17 -2.48 -30.46 -17.82
N ALA A 18 -2.18 -30.87 -16.59
CA ALA A 18 -2.13 -29.97 -15.44
C ALA A 18 -0.82 -29.16 -15.50
N SER A 19 -0.66 -28.38 -16.57
CA SER A 19 0.29 -27.28 -16.58
C SER A 19 -0.19 -26.33 -15.49
N ALA A 20 0.39 -26.43 -14.29
CA ALA A 20 0.37 -25.31 -13.38
C ALA A 20 0.91 -24.13 -14.19
N GLU A 21 0.08 -23.11 -14.43
CA GLU A 21 0.55 -21.83 -14.93
C GLU A 21 1.47 -21.28 -13.84
N THR A 22 2.73 -21.69 -13.86
CA THR A 22 3.79 -21.02 -13.14
C THR A 22 3.96 -19.71 -13.88
N THR A 23 3.23 -18.68 -13.46
CA THR A 23 3.58 -17.30 -13.77
C THR A 23 5.02 -17.12 -13.31
N THR A 24 5.96 -17.18 -14.25
CA THR A 24 7.35 -16.83 -14.00
C THR A 24 7.34 -15.36 -13.61
N TYR A 25 7.41 -15.09 -12.31
CA TYR A 25 7.54 -13.74 -11.78
C TYR A 25 8.91 -13.22 -12.21
N GLN A 26 8.95 -12.55 -13.36
CA GLN A 26 10.14 -11.86 -13.80
C GLN A 26 10.27 -10.61 -12.95
N TYR A 27 11.21 -10.62 -11.99
CA TYR A 27 11.56 -9.44 -11.24
C TYR A 27 11.85 -8.29 -12.23
N PRO A 28 11.16 -7.15 -12.13
CA PRO A 28 11.48 -6.00 -12.97
C PRO A 28 12.94 -5.67 -12.75
N GLN A 29 13.68 -5.44 -13.84
CA GLN A 29 15.00 -4.82 -13.75
C GLN A 29 14.87 -3.57 -12.87
N ALA A 30 15.82 -3.34 -11.95
CA ALA A 30 15.80 -2.20 -11.01
C ALA A 30 16.00 -0.83 -11.68
N ASN A 31 15.75 -0.74 -12.98
CA ASN A 31 15.72 0.52 -13.70
C ASN A 31 14.43 1.24 -13.33
N PRO A 32 14.50 2.50 -12.88
CA PRO A 32 13.29 3.28 -12.66
C PRO A 32 12.53 3.40 -13.98
N LEU A 33 11.20 3.30 -13.91
CA LEU A 33 10.39 3.67 -15.06
C LEU A 33 10.61 5.16 -15.37
N PRO A 34 10.39 5.61 -16.61
CA PRO A 34 10.56 7.02 -16.98
C PRO A 34 9.78 7.99 -16.09
N GLU A 35 8.63 7.57 -15.54
CA GLU A 35 7.79 8.38 -14.65
C GLU A 35 8.35 8.49 -13.22
N ASP A 36 9.10 7.49 -12.78
CA ASP A 36 9.69 7.42 -11.43
C ASP A 36 11.15 7.88 -11.40
N SER A 37 11.75 8.10 -12.57
CA SER A 37 13.13 8.53 -12.66
C SER A 37 13.29 9.96 -12.17
N THR A 38 14.20 10.15 -11.21
CA THR A 38 14.60 11.48 -10.74
C THR A 38 15.34 12.30 -11.80
N THR A 39 15.76 11.66 -12.90
CA THR A 39 16.45 12.31 -14.03
C THR A 39 15.48 12.91 -15.06
N ASN A 40 14.19 12.56 -15.00
CA ASN A 40 13.20 13.10 -15.92
C ASN A 40 12.68 14.46 -15.39
N LEU A 41 12.97 15.53 -16.13
CA LEU A 41 12.56 16.89 -15.80
C LEU A 41 11.11 17.19 -16.24
N LEU A 42 10.61 16.48 -17.26
CA LEU A 42 9.24 16.60 -17.76
C LEU A 42 8.40 15.50 -17.09
N ARG A 43 8.03 15.74 -15.83
CA ARG A 43 7.29 14.78 -15.00
C ARG A 43 5.80 14.88 -15.28
N ASP A 44 5.11 13.73 -15.15
CA ASP A 44 3.66 13.71 -15.11
C ASP A 44 3.18 14.15 -13.71
N PRO A 45 2.57 15.34 -13.56
CA PRO A 45 2.07 15.81 -12.27
C PRO A 45 0.89 14.96 -11.75
N ALA A 46 0.31 14.09 -12.58
CA ALA A 46 -0.76 13.19 -12.18
C ALA A 46 -0.24 11.96 -11.41
N LEU A 47 1.06 11.67 -11.39
CA LEU A 47 1.64 10.51 -10.70
C LEU A 47 2.48 10.91 -9.47
N LEU A 48 2.36 10.16 -8.38
CA LEU A 48 3.16 10.32 -7.18
C LEU A 48 4.63 10.00 -7.45
N ASN A 49 5.52 10.77 -6.87
CA ASN A 49 6.96 10.58 -6.94
C ASN A 49 7.65 11.19 -5.70
N GLY A 50 8.98 11.06 -5.62
CA GLY A 50 9.76 11.53 -4.47
C GLY A 50 9.81 13.05 -4.29
N PHE A 51 9.26 13.84 -5.23
CA PHE A 51 9.23 15.29 -5.16
C PHE A 51 7.85 15.86 -4.75
N ASP A 52 6.86 15.02 -4.44
CA ASP A 52 5.54 15.42 -3.92
C ASP A 52 5.62 15.94 -2.47
N VAL A 53 6.44 16.98 -2.26
CA VAL A 53 6.57 17.65 -0.97
C VAL A 53 5.28 18.41 -0.64
N ASN A 54 4.92 18.45 0.65
CA ASN A 54 3.68 19.08 1.10
C ASN A 54 2.42 18.50 0.42
N MET A 55 2.45 17.20 0.08
CA MET A 55 1.31 16.49 -0.52
C MET A 55 0.03 16.68 0.28
N SER A 56 -1.06 17.02 -0.40
CA SER A 56 -2.38 17.18 0.22
C SER A 56 -3.00 15.83 0.56
N ALA A 57 -3.89 15.83 1.54
CA ALA A 57 -4.63 14.65 1.98
C ALA A 57 -5.48 14.07 0.84
N GLN A 58 -6.09 14.92 0.01
CA GLN A 58 -6.82 14.47 -1.16
C GLN A 58 -5.90 13.77 -2.18
N ARG A 59 -4.73 14.37 -2.47
CA ARG A 59 -3.78 13.80 -3.44
C ARG A 59 -3.26 12.43 -3.00
N PHE A 60 -2.99 12.29 -1.70
CA PHE A 60 -2.66 11.00 -1.10
C PHE A 60 -3.81 10.00 -1.26
N ALA A 61 -5.05 10.38 -0.92
CA ALA A 61 -6.21 9.51 -1.01
C ALA A 61 -6.47 9.02 -2.46
N ASP A 62 -6.36 9.91 -3.44
CA ASP A 62 -6.55 9.57 -4.85
C ASP A 62 -5.56 8.50 -5.32
N ALA A 63 -4.30 8.59 -4.89
CA ALA A 63 -3.28 7.60 -5.19
C ALA A 63 -3.49 6.30 -4.41
N TRP A 64 -3.80 6.40 -3.11
CA TRP A 64 -3.99 5.25 -2.23
C TRP A 64 -5.21 4.41 -2.62
N PHE A 65 -6.28 5.06 -3.08
CA PHE A 65 -7.51 4.40 -3.54
C PHE A 65 -7.53 4.13 -5.05
N SER A 66 -6.41 4.33 -5.75
CA SER A 66 -6.33 4.13 -7.19
C SER A 66 -6.68 2.68 -7.56
N LYS A 67 -7.75 2.50 -8.35
CA LYS A 67 -8.21 1.15 -8.77
C LYS A 67 -7.41 0.60 -9.95
N THR A 68 -6.82 1.47 -10.75
CA THR A 68 -6.18 1.13 -12.03
C THR A 68 -4.66 1.20 -11.99
N ASN A 69 -4.08 1.85 -10.98
CA ASN A 69 -2.63 2.03 -10.88
C ASN A 69 -2.10 1.48 -9.55
N GLU A 70 -1.70 0.22 -9.56
CA GLU A 70 -1.10 -0.44 -8.39
C GLU A 70 0.18 0.24 -7.90
N ARG A 71 0.98 0.77 -8.83
CA ARG A 71 2.23 1.46 -8.49
C ARG A 71 1.96 2.72 -7.65
N GLU A 72 0.90 3.47 -7.96
CA GLU A 72 0.49 4.64 -7.16
C GLU A 72 0.03 4.23 -5.76
N ARG A 73 -0.71 3.12 -5.64
CA ARG A 73 -1.10 2.59 -4.33
C ARG A 73 0.12 2.21 -3.50
N ILE A 74 1.08 1.48 -4.08
CA ILE A 74 2.32 1.08 -3.40
C ILE A 74 3.12 2.30 -2.95
N LYS A 75 3.24 3.34 -3.79
CA LYS A 75 3.92 4.59 -3.40
C LYS A 75 3.20 5.28 -2.24
N ALA A 76 1.87 5.34 -2.28
CA ALA A 76 1.08 5.90 -1.19
C ALA A 76 1.24 5.08 0.10
N ASP A 77 1.26 3.74 0.03
CA ASP A 77 1.55 2.86 1.17
C ASP A 77 2.94 3.13 1.76
N MET A 78 3.96 3.32 0.92
CA MET A 78 5.31 3.67 1.38
C MET A 78 5.36 5.05 2.05
N TYR A 79 4.63 6.03 1.51
CA TYR A 79 4.48 7.34 2.16
C TYR A 79 3.80 7.20 3.53
N LEU A 80 2.70 6.42 3.60
CA LEU A 80 1.98 6.15 4.84
C LEU A 80 2.91 5.52 5.89
N LEU A 81 3.64 4.46 5.51
CA LEU A 81 4.62 3.80 6.37
C LEU A 81 5.64 4.80 6.94
N GLY A 82 6.19 5.67 6.10
CA GLY A 82 7.13 6.71 6.55
C GLY A 82 6.51 7.71 7.55
N VAL A 83 5.23 8.08 7.37
CA VAL A 83 4.54 8.95 8.34
C VAL A 83 4.29 8.21 9.66
N LEU A 84 3.84 6.96 9.61
CA LEU A 84 3.61 6.15 10.80
C LEU A 84 4.91 5.96 11.60
N ASP A 85 6.00 5.55 10.96
CA ASP A 85 7.29 5.30 11.62
C ASP A 85 7.92 6.56 12.23
N THR A 86 7.66 7.73 11.68
CA THR A 86 8.19 9.00 12.21
C THR A 86 7.35 9.60 13.32
N THR A 87 6.11 9.14 13.51
CA THR A 87 5.16 9.71 14.47
C THR A 87 4.76 8.74 15.58
N GLU A 88 4.96 7.44 15.39
CA GLU A 88 4.71 6.44 16.42
C GLU A 88 5.66 6.63 17.61
N GLY A 89 5.16 6.35 18.82
CA GLY A 89 5.89 6.50 20.08
C GLY A 89 6.01 7.93 20.58
N THR A 90 5.67 8.93 19.76
CA THR A 90 5.74 10.35 20.13
C THR A 90 4.38 11.02 20.13
N ILE A 91 3.66 10.93 19.01
CA ILE A 91 2.36 11.62 18.82
C ILE A 91 1.20 10.65 19.09
N TRP A 92 1.35 9.42 18.62
CA TRP A 92 0.44 8.30 18.88
C TRP A 92 1.27 7.06 19.23
N CYS A 93 0.68 6.09 19.91
CA CYS A 93 1.43 4.92 20.42
C CYS A 93 0.60 3.66 20.18
N GLY A 94 1.09 2.69 19.41
CA GLY A 94 0.20 1.59 19.06
C GLY A 94 0.77 0.42 18.28
N TYR A 95 2.03 0.42 17.85
CA TYR A 95 2.55 -0.70 17.06
C TYR A 95 2.52 -2.05 17.79
N ASN A 96 2.59 -2.05 19.12
CA ASN A 96 2.43 -3.25 19.93
C ASN A 96 0.97 -3.64 20.24
N ARG A 97 -0.01 -2.83 19.80
CA ARG A 97 -1.44 -2.98 20.14
C ARG A 97 -2.34 -3.10 18.92
N LEU A 98 -1.97 -2.47 17.79
CA LEU A 98 -2.70 -2.51 16.54
C LEU A 98 -2.03 -3.46 15.55
N LEU A 99 -2.85 -4.21 14.83
CA LEU A 99 -2.40 -4.91 13.64
C LEU A 99 -2.19 -3.89 12.50
N PRO A 100 -1.21 -4.11 11.60
CA PRO A 100 -1.02 -3.26 10.43
C PRO A 100 -2.30 -3.10 9.58
N SER A 101 -3.06 -4.18 9.40
CA SER A 101 -4.35 -4.14 8.69
C SER A 101 -5.36 -3.23 9.37
N SER A 102 -5.41 -3.22 10.70
CA SER A 102 -6.30 -2.33 11.45
C SER A 102 -5.92 -0.86 11.29
N ILE A 103 -4.62 -0.54 11.17
CA ILE A 103 -4.19 0.84 10.86
C ILE A 103 -4.71 1.24 9.47
N HIS A 104 -4.53 0.38 8.46
CA HIS A 104 -5.04 0.62 7.11
C HIS A 104 -6.56 0.81 7.09
N GLU A 105 -7.32 -0.07 7.73
CA GLU A 105 -8.79 0.00 7.77
C GLU A 105 -9.29 1.29 8.43
N ASN A 106 -8.73 1.66 9.59
CA ASN A 106 -9.14 2.88 10.29
C ASN A 106 -8.81 4.13 9.47
N LEU A 107 -7.62 4.19 8.86
CA LEU A 107 -7.24 5.30 8.01
C LEU A 107 -8.04 5.33 6.72
N TYR A 108 -8.36 4.17 6.12
CA TYR A 108 -9.23 4.10 4.94
C TYR A 108 -10.56 4.79 5.23
N SER A 109 -11.24 4.43 6.34
CA SER A 109 -12.49 5.08 6.72
C SER A 109 -12.34 6.58 6.97
N TYR A 110 -11.21 7.04 7.50
CA TYR A 110 -10.93 8.46 7.72
C TYR A 110 -10.79 9.23 6.39
N PHE A 111 -10.08 8.65 5.42
CA PHE A 111 -9.83 9.27 4.12
C PHE A 111 -11.00 9.13 3.14
N GLU A 112 -11.82 8.08 3.25
CA GLU A 112 -13.06 7.94 2.46
C GLU A 112 -14.08 9.04 2.81
N ASN A 113 -14.08 9.51 4.06
CA ASN A 113 -14.99 10.55 4.56
C ASN A 113 -14.32 11.93 4.65
N LEU A 114 -13.27 12.18 3.86
CA LEU A 114 -12.50 13.41 3.90
C LEU A 114 -13.31 14.60 3.36
N GLY A 115 -13.65 15.53 4.23
CA GLY A 115 -14.30 16.78 3.81
C GLY A 115 -13.34 17.69 3.02
N THR A 116 -13.89 18.59 2.19
CA THR A 116 -13.14 19.47 1.28
C THR A 116 -11.99 20.24 1.96
N GLU A 117 -12.22 20.80 3.14
CA GLU A 117 -11.19 21.55 3.86
C GLU A 117 -10.10 20.66 4.45
N LYS A 118 -10.45 19.46 4.94
CA LYS A 118 -9.46 18.46 5.38
C LYS A 118 -8.65 17.93 4.20
N GLY A 119 -9.26 17.79 3.02
CA GLY A 119 -8.61 17.35 1.78
C GLY A 119 -7.46 18.26 1.32
N LYS A 120 -7.54 19.56 1.64
CA LYS A 120 -6.49 20.54 1.33
C LYS A 120 -5.32 20.51 2.32
N GLN A 121 -5.49 19.92 3.50
CA GLN A 121 -4.42 19.83 4.49
C GLN A 121 -3.32 18.88 4.03
N ARG A 122 -2.13 18.99 4.62
CA ARG A 122 -1.03 18.06 4.35
C ARG A 122 -1.41 16.65 4.77
N ALA A 123 -1.21 15.67 3.90
CA ALA A 123 -1.53 14.26 4.15
C ALA A 123 -0.89 13.74 5.44
N SER A 124 0.38 14.08 5.73
CA SER A 124 1.04 13.63 6.95
C SER A 124 0.35 14.15 8.22
N LYS A 125 -0.15 15.40 8.20
CA LYS A 125 -0.92 15.95 9.31
C LYS A 125 -2.21 15.19 9.50
N THR A 126 -2.96 14.95 8.42
CA THR A 126 -4.23 14.22 8.47
C THR A 126 -4.05 12.79 9.01
N ILE A 127 -3.03 12.07 8.54
CA ILE A 127 -2.67 10.73 9.04
C ILE A 127 -2.35 10.80 10.54
N THR A 128 -1.48 11.74 10.92
CA THR A 128 -1.03 11.88 12.32
C THR A 128 -2.19 12.22 13.26
N ASP A 129 -3.06 13.16 12.86
CA ASP A 129 -4.23 13.54 13.63
C ASP A 129 -5.17 12.34 13.81
N ALA A 130 -5.46 11.59 12.74
CA ALA A 130 -6.30 10.39 12.79
C ALA A 130 -5.70 9.31 13.72
N MET A 131 -4.39 9.08 13.66
CA MET A 131 -3.72 8.13 14.54
C MET A 131 -3.70 8.58 16.00
N SER A 132 -3.61 9.89 16.24
CA SER A 132 -3.69 10.47 17.59
C SER A 132 -5.07 10.30 18.21
N GLU A 133 -6.12 10.39 17.39
CA GLU A 133 -7.50 10.12 17.81
C GLU A 133 -7.71 8.63 18.09
N LEU A 134 -7.17 7.75 17.24
CA LEU A 134 -7.32 6.30 17.35
C LEU A 134 -6.53 5.70 18.52
N MET A 135 -5.25 6.07 18.66
CA MET A 135 -4.30 5.48 19.61
C MET A 135 -3.45 6.54 20.31
N PRO A 136 -4.06 7.40 21.14
CA PRO A 136 -3.31 8.40 21.87
C PRO A 136 -2.27 7.76 22.79
N CYS A 137 -1.08 8.37 22.86
CA CYS A 137 -0.09 7.99 23.85
C CYS A 137 -0.61 8.26 25.26
N LYS A 138 -0.37 7.31 26.18
CA LYS A 138 -0.67 7.55 27.59
C LYS A 138 0.30 8.60 28.11
N LYS A 139 -0.20 9.62 28.80
CA LYS A 139 0.67 10.51 29.58
C LYS A 139 1.34 9.67 30.66
N GLU A 140 2.67 9.68 30.73
CA GLU A 140 3.36 9.11 31.87
C GLU A 140 2.83 9.83 33.12
N ASN A 141 2.15 9.09 34.00
CA ASN A 141 1.92 9.54 35.35
C ASN A 141 3.29 9.57 36.02
N LYS A 142 3.96 10.73 36.01
CA LYS A 142 5.12 10.96 36.88
C LYS A 142 4.66 10.73 38.31
N LYS A 143 5.04 9.59 38.86
CA LYS A 143 4.76 9.18 40.23
C LYS A 143 5.95 9.53 41.11
#